data_AF-A0A6A6MXL0-F1
#
_entry.id   AF-A0A6A6MXL0-F1
#
_cell.length_a   1.000
_cell.length_b   1.000
_cell.length_c   1.000
_cell.angle_alpha   90.00
_cell.angle_beta   90.00
_cell.angle_gamma   90.00
#
_symmetry.space_group_name_H-M   'P 1'
#
loop_
_entity.id
_entity.type
_entity.pdbx_description
1 polymer ?
#
loop_
_entity_poly.entity_id
_entity_poly.type
_entity_poly.pdbx_seq_one_letter_code
_entity_poly.pdbx_strand_id
1 'polypeptide(L)'
;MRACEFEAIYNLGDSISDTGNLIQEDPASVFSRFPYGQNLYVNPTGRCSNGLLIIDFIDCVEKHRKSLFMVGEIGGNDYNYAFFQGKTIDDLKTMVPDVVKAIKDAVVQAIKELQEDHSNVTIVYGDYYNAYKWILWKAALLGFDPKSLQKACCGSGGDYDFSLATMCGAPNVPVCPKPGERISWDGVHSTEKAYFFMAGWLIRDIFQKLQCIV
;
A
#
# COMPACT_ATOMS: atom_id res chain seq x y z
N MET A 1 3.77 3.04 -24.80
CA MET A 1 2.52 2.93 -24.03
C MET A 1 1.71 4.18 -24.34
N ARG A 2 0.39 4.11 -24.41
CA ARG A 2 -0.47 5.28 -24.65
C ARG A 2 -0.70 5.98 -23.32
N ALA A 3 -0.55 7.29 -23.29
CA ALA A 3 -0.49 8.06 -22.06
C ALA A 3 -1.86 8.51 -21.58
N CYS A 4 -2.14 8.32 -20.28
CA CYS A 4 -3.25 9.02 -19.64
C CYS A 4 -2.77 10.40 -19.22
N GLU A 5 -3.32 11.41 -19.87
CA GLU A 5 -2.94 12.81 -19.72
C GLU A 5 -3.44 13.39 -18.38
N PHE A 6 -2.57 13.52 -17.35
CA PHE A 6 -2.90 14.14 -16.05
C PHE A 6 -2.04 15.39 -15.70
N GLU A 7 -2.64 16.47 -15.21
CA GLU A 7 -2.04 17.72 -14.72
C GLU A 7 -1.63 17.64 -13.25
N ALA A 8 -2.45 16.99 -12.43
CA ALA A 8 -2.25 16.88 -11.00
C ALA A 8 -2.75 15.53 -10.50
N ILE A 9 -2.08 15.01 -9.47
CA ILE A 9 -2.54 13.85 -8.72
C ILE A 9 -2.80 14.31 -7.29
N TYR A 10 -4.02 14.12 -6.83
CA TYR A 10 -4.43 14.36 -5.46
C TYR A 10 -4.52 13.01 -4.77
N ASN A 11 -3.67 12.79 -3.77
CA ASN A 11 -3.66 11.55 -3.00
C ASN A 11 -4.28 11.79 -1.63
N LEU A 12 -5.28 10.97 -1.29
CA LEU A 12 -6.00 10.97 -0.04
C LEU A 12 -5.88 9.56 0.54
N GLY A 13 -5.74 9.44 1.86
CA GLY A 13 -5.62 8.13 2.51
C GLY A 13 -4.92 8.23 3.84
N ASP A 14 -4.30 7.13 4.23
CA ASP A 14 -3.59 6.92 5.48
C ASP A 14 -2.10 6.64 5.23
N SER A 15 -1.48 5.76 6.00
CA SER A 15 -0.04 5.49 5.99
C SER A 15 0.50 4.94 4.66
N ILE A 16 -0.31 4.26 3.84
CA ILE A 16 0.12 3.75 2.52
C ILE A 16 0.12 4.84 1.42
N SER A 17 -0.49 5.99 1.73
CA SER A 17 -0.64 7.15 0.86
C SER A 17 0.19 8.35 1.35
N ASP A 18 0.56 8.36 2.62
CA ASP A 18 1.26 9.48 3.23
C ASP A 18 2.73 9.57 2.79
N THR A 19 3.07 10.68 2.15
CA THR A 19 4.41 10.97 1.64
C THR A 19 5.19 11.95 2.52
N GLY A 20 4.65 12.35 3.68
CA GLY A 20 5.36 13.21 4.65
C GLY A 20 4.48 14.07 5.56
N ASN A 21 3.16 13.93 5.54
CA ASN A 21 2.25 14.67 6.43
C ASN A 21 2.48 14.26 7.90
N LEU A 22 2.58 12.95 8.19
CA LEU A 22 2.78 12.45 9.55
C LEU A 22 4.04 12.98 10.22
N ILE A 23 5.15 13.16 9.49
CA ILE A 23 6.37 13.73 10.08
C ILE A 23 6.16 15.19 10.48
N GLN A 24 5.34 15.94 9.75
CA GLN A 24 5.04 17.33 10.09
C GLN A 24 4.09 17.43 11.28
N GLU A 25 3.11 16.52 11.37
CA GLU A 25 2.11 16.49 12.44
C GLU A 25 2.66 15.90 13.75
N ASP A 26 3.41 14.80 13.65
CA ASP A 26 4.07 14.13 14.77
C ASP A 26 5.54 13.80 14.43
N PRO A 27 6.46 14.78 14.61
CA PRO A 27 7.88 14.56 14.43
C PRO A 27 8.48 13.49 15.34
N ALA A 28 7.81 13.16 16.46
CA ALA A 28 8.28 12.18 17.43
C ALA A 28 7.90 10.74 17.06
N SER A 29 7.02 10.56 16.08
CA SER A 29 6.56 9.26 15.58
C SER A 29 7.71 8.31 15.22
N VAL A 30 7.48 7.01 15.35
CA VAL A 30 8.44 5.97 14.93
C VAL A 30 8.66 5.94 13.42
N PHE A 31 7.64 6.36 12.65
CA PHE A 31 7.71 6.50 11.20
C PHE A 31 8.62 7.67 10.75
N SER A 32 8.92 8.59 11.68
CA SER A 32 9.85 9.71 11.50
C SER A 32 11.31 9.32 11.76
N ARG A 33 11.62 8.03 11.92
CA ARG A 33 12.95 7.53 12.29
C ARG A 33 13.45 6.50 11.30
N PHE A 34 14.78 6.36 11.23
CA PHE A 34 15.36 5.20 10.55
C PHE A 34 14.84 3.91 11.19
N PRO A 35 14.54 2.86 10.39
CA PRO A 35 14.95 2.66 9.00
C PRO A 35 13.92 3.08 7.93
N TYR A 36 12.85 3.81 8.28
CA TYR A 36 11.89 4.29 7.29
C TYR A 36 12.54 5.26 6.28
N GLY A 37 12.28 5.02 4.99
CA GLY A 37 12.86 5.79 3.88
C GLY A 37 14.35 5.52 3.57
N GLN A 38 14.96 4.45 4.12
CA GLN A 38 16.39 4.15 3.96
C GLN A 38 16.90 4.06 2.50
N ASN A 39 16.02 3.84 1.53
CA ASN A 39 16.38 3.77 0.11
C ASN A 39 16.50 5.16 -0.57
N LEU A 40 16.01 6.23 0.06
CA LEU A 40 15.82 7.53 -0.60
C LEU A 40 16.83 8.59 -0.17
N TYR A 41 17.02 8.79 1.13
CA TYR A 41 17.77 9.94 1.65
C TYR A 41 18.55 9.58 2.92
N VAL A 42 19.38 10.53 3.36
CA VAL A 42 20.11 10.50 4.64
C VAL A 42 19.18 10.77 5.83
N ASN A 43 17.93 11.20 5.60
CA ASN A 43 16.94 11.46 6.64
C ASN A 43 15.62 10.71 6.36
N PRO A 44 14.87 10.33 7.41
CA PRO A 44 13.53 9.75 7.26
C PRO A 44 12.59 10.67 6.48
N THR A 45 11.82 10.09 5.56
CA THR A 45 10.94 10.84 4.64
C THR A 45 9.49 10.91 5.10
N GLY A 46 9.10 10.06 6.05
CA GLY A 46 7.72 9.94 6.53
C GLY A 46 6.89 8.91 5.80
N ARG A 47 7.46 8.29 4.76
CA ARG A 47 6.84 7.16 4.09
C ARG A 47 6.93 5.94 5.00
N CYS A 48 5.79 5.26 5.19
CA CYS A 48 5.71 4.02 5.96
C CYS A 48 6.27 2.82 5.15
N SER A 49 7.48 2.94 4.63
CA SER A 49 8.20 1.91 3.88
C SER A 49 9.71 2.12 4.00
N ASN A 50 10.51 1.20 3.45
CA ASN A 50 11.95 1.43 3.28
C ASN A 50 12.27 2.40 2.14
N GLY A 51 11.29 2.83 1.35
CA GLY A 51 11.48 3.77 0.23
C GLY A 51 10.16 4.36 -0.26
N LEU A 52 9.98 4.45 -1.59
CA LEU A 52 8.79 4.98 -2.25
C LEU A 52 7.53 4.11 -2.00
N LEU A 53 6.38 4.78 -2.03
CA LEU A 53 5.04 4.20 -1.96
C LEU A 53 4.43 4.04 -3.36
N ILE A 54 3.26 3.40 -3.46
CA ILE A 54 2.54 3.21 -4.74
C ILE A 54 2.34 4.55 -5.48
N ILE A 55 1.93 5.59 -4.74
CA ILE A 55 1.65 6.91 -5.32
C ILE A 55 2.87 7.54 -5.99
N ASP A 56 4.06 7.35 -5.42
CA ASP A 56 5.30 7.90 -5.99
C ASP A 56 5.60 7.29 -7.36
N PHE A 57 5.31 5.99 -7.52
CA PHE A 57 5.46 5.31 -8.80
C PHE A 57 4.38 5.72 -9.81
N ILE A 58 3.15 5.96 -9.36
CA ILE A 58 2.06 6.45 -10.23
C ILE A 58 2.39 7.87 -10.74
N ASP A 59 2.87 8.78 -9.88
CA ASP A 59 3.27 10.15 -10.28
C ASP A 59 4.43 10.17 -11.28
N CYS A 60 5.28 9.14 -11.27
CA CYS A 60 6.40 9.02 -12.19
C CYS A 60 5.96 8.72 -13.64
N VAL A 61 4.76 8.18 -13.88
CA VAL A 61 4.45 7.52 -15.16
C VAL A 61 4.05 8.47 -16.29
N GLU A 62 3.46 9.66 -16.06
CA GLU A 62 3.19 10.64 -17.13
C GLU A 62 2.56 11.94 -16.58
N LYS A 63 2.89 13.09 -17.19
CA LYS A 63 2.29 14.40 -16.87
C LYS A 63 1.84 15.08 -18.16
N HIS A 64 0.54 15.40 -18.25
CA HIS A 64 -0.09 16.66 -18.69
C HIS A 64 -1.60 16.48 -18.96
N ARG A 65 -2.45 17.42 -18.49
CA ARG A 65 -3.89 17.72 -18.77
C ARG A 65 -5.02 16.73 -18.38
N LYS A 66 -5.22 16.54 -17.05
CA LYS A 66 -6.47 16.27 -16.26
C LYS A 66 -6.13 15.97 -14.78
N SER A 67 -7.04 16.09 -13.81
CA SER A 67 -6.69 15.72 -12.41
C SER A 67 -7.06 14.26 -12.10
N LEU A 68 -6.16 13.51 -11.43
CA LEU A 68 -6.41 12.18 -10.86
C LEU A 68 -6.59 12.30 -9.35
N PHE A 69 -7.61 11.66 -8.79
CA PHE A 69 -7.79 11.53 -7.34
C PHE A 69 -7.58 10.08 -6.93
N MET A 70 -6.65 9.81 -6.01
CA MET A 70 -6.41 8.48 -5.46
C MET A 70 -6.86 8.48 -4.00
N VAL A 71 -7.78 7.58 -3.65
CA VAL A 71 -8.33 7.42 -2.30
C VAL A 71 -7.82 6.09 -1.73
N GLY A 72 -7.15 6.18 -0.58
CA GLY A 72 -6.39 5.12 0.07
C GLY A 72 -7.22 4.04 0.76
N GLU A 73 -6.58 3.32 1.68
CA GLU A 73 -7.07 2.04 2.20
C GLU A 73 -8.36 2.14 3.02
N ILE A 74 -9.23 1.13 2.83
CA ILE A 74 -10.44 0.89 3.62
C ILE A 74 -10.39 -0.59 4.02
N GLY A 75 -10.62 -0.90 5.30
CA GLY A 75 -10.70 -2.27 5.80
C GLY A 75 -9.71 -2.65 6.90
N GLY A 76 -8.65 -1.85 7.12
CA GLY A 76 -7.70 -2.10 8.23
C GLY A 76 -8.38 -2.11 9.60
N ASN A 77 -9.39 -1.25 9.79
CA ASN A 77 -10.16 -1.15 11.02
C ASN A 77 -10.98 -2.41 11.33
N ASP A 78 -11.49 -3.11 10.32
CA ASP A 78 -12.28 -4.34 10.47
C ASP A 78 -11.45 -5.47 11.09
N TYR A 79 -10.19 -5.59 10.66
CA TYR A 79 -9.25 -6.56 11.23
C TYR A 79 -8.74 -6.13 12.60
N ASN A 80 -8.45 -4.83 12.80
CA ASN A 80 -8.06 -4.29 14.11
C ASN A 80 -9.15 -4.53 15.15
N TYR A 81 -10.42 -4.28 14.81
CA TYR A 81 -11.55 -4.55 15.70
C TYR A 81 -11.63 -6.03 16.08
N ALA A 82 -11.45 -6.93 15.11
CA ALA A 82 -11.45 -8.36 15.36
C ALA A 82 -10.27 -8.82 16.25
N PHE A 83 -9.07 -8.23 16.07
CA PHE A 83 -7.94 -8.45 16.99
C PHE A 83 -8.23 -7.97 18.41
N PHE A 84 -8.87 -6.81 18.58
CA PHE A 84 -9.26 -6.31 19.90
C PHE A 84 -10.29 -7.20 20.60
N GLN A 85 -11.01 -8.03 19.85
CA GLN A 85 -11.88 -9.08 20.40
C GLN A 85 -11.14 -10.39 20.72
N GLY A 86 -9.82 -10.43 20.58
CA GLY A 86 -9.00 -11.60 20.89
C GLY A 86 -9.00 -12.69 19.81
N LYS A 87 -9.47 -12.38 18.58
CA LYS A 87 -9.37 -13.32 17.45
C LYS A 87 -7.92 -13.53 17.03
N THR A 88 -7.60 -14.75 16.62
CA THR A 88 -6.27 -15.13 16.14
C THR A 88 -6.08 -14.74 14.67
N ILE A 89 -4.83 -14.72 14.20
CA ILE A 89 -4.54 -14.50 12.77
C ILE A 89 -5.24 -15.56 11.88
N ASP A 90 -5.34 -16.80 12.34
CA ASP A 90 -6.00 -17.85 11.58
C ASP A 90 -7.52 -17.64 11.50
N ASP A 91 -8.14 -17.12 12.56
CA ASP A 91 -9.54 -16.68 12.49
C ASP A 91 -9.73 -15.56 11.47
N LEU A 92 -8.83 -14.56 11.47
CA LEU A 92 -8.92 -13.43 10.54
C LEU A 92 -8.75 -13.85 9.08
N LYS A 93 -7.86 -14.81 8.80
CA LYS A 93 -7.68 -15.36 7.44
C LYS A 93 -8.99 -15.88 6.87
N THR A 94 -9.87 -16.46 7.70
CA THR A 94 -11.19 -16.93 7.25
C THR A 94 -12.14 -15.80 6.88
N MET A 95 -11.96 -14.61 7.47
CA MET A 95 -12.81 -13.43 7.24
C MET A 95 -12.38 -12.63 6.01
N VAL A 96 -11.13 -12.79 5.54
CA VAL A 96 -10.57 -11.99 4.43
C VAL A 96 -11.48 -11.97 3.19
N PRO A 97 -11.99 -13.11 2.68
CA PRO A 97 -12.82 -13.09 1.47
C PRO A 97 -14.10 -12.27 1.64
N ASP A 98 -14.76 -12.36 2.79
CA ASP A 98 -16.03 -11.70 3.06
C ASP A 98 -15.86 -10.19 3.27
N VAL A 99 -14.85 -9.79 4.04
CA VAL A 99 -14.50 -8.37 4.27
C VAL A 99 -14.12 -7.70 2.96
N VAL A 100 -13.22 -8.31 2.18
CA VAL A 100 -12.80 -7.77 0.88
C VAL A 100 -13.98 -7.67 -0.07
N LYS A 101 -14.86 -8.67 -0.11
CA LYS A 101 -16.05 -8.64 -0.97
C LYS A 101 -16.99 -7.52 -0.56
N ALA A 102 -17.30 -7.38 0.74
CA ALA A 102 -18.20 -6.35 1.24
C ALA A 102 -17.69 -4.94 0.92
N ILE A 103 -16.40 -4.66 1.17
CA ILE A 103 -15.77 -3.37 0.87
C ILE A 103 -15.79 -3.12 -0.63
N LYS A 104 -15.39 -4.10 -1.45
CA LYS A 104 -15.38 -3.96 -2.91
C LYS A 104 -16.77 -3.67 -3.47
N ASP A 105 -17.78 -4.41 -3.02
CA ASP A 105 -19.16 -4.23 -3.50
C ASP A 105 -19.68 -2.83 -3.14
N ALA A 106 -19.44 -2.38 -1.90
CA ALA A 106 -19.83 -1.04 -1.45
C ALA A 106 -19.12 0.07 -2.24
N VAL A 107 -17.81 -0.04 -2.43
CA VAL A 107 -17.02 0.95 -3.19
C VAL A 107 -17.45 0.99 -4.65
N VAL A 108 -17.64 -0.17 -5.29
CA VAL A 108 -18.10 -0.24 -6.69
C VAL A 108 -19.51 0.34 -6.83
N GLN A 109 -20.39 0.12 -5.85
CA GLN A 109 -21.72 0.70 -5.85
C GLN A 109 -21.67 2.23 -5.73
N ALA A 110 -20.89 2.76 -4.78
CA ALA A 110 -20.70 4.20 -4.62
C ALA A 110 -20.09 4.86 -5.87
N ILE A 111 -19.14 4.17 -6.53
CA ILE A 111 -18.57 4.66 -7.81
C ILE A 111 -19.65 4.78 -8.88
N LYS A 112 -20.55 3.79 -9.00
CA LYS A 112 -21.65 3.85 -9.99
C LYS A 112 -22.56 5.04 -9.74
N GLU A 113 -22.98 5.24 -8.50
CA GLU A 113 -23.85 6.35 -8.10
C GLU A 113 -23.18 7.71 -8.42
N LEU A 114 -21.90 7.87 -8.08
CA LEU A 114 -21.15 9.09 -8.38
C LEU A 114 -20.96 9.31 -9.89
N GLN A 115 -20.79 8.24 -10.68
CA GLN A 115 -20.71 8.33 -12.14
C GLN A 115 -22.05 8.73 -12.77
N GLU A 116 -23.17 8.31 -12.20
CA GLU A 116 -24.52 8.69 -12.63
C GLU A 116 -24.78 10.18 -12.34
N ASP A 117 -24.39 10.67 -11.16
CA ASP A 117 -24.56 12.07 -10.76
C ASP A 117 -23.55 13.02 -11.43
N HIS A 118 -22.38 12.51 -11.85
CA HIS A 118 -21.28 13.32 -12.37
C HIS A 118 -20.72 12.75 -13.69
N SER A 119 -21.54 12.81 -14.75
CA SER A 119 -21.16 12.33 -16.10
C SER A 119 -19.89 12.95 -16.72
N ASN A 120 -19.42 14.08 -16.20
CA ASN A 120 -18.18 14.74 -16.63
C ASN A 120 -16.93 14.28 -15.86
N VAL A 121 -17.06 13.36 -14.91
CA VAL A 121 -15.96 12.83 -14.09
C VAL A 121 -15.80 11.33 -14.35
N THR A 122 -14.58 10.91 -14.66
CA THR A 122 -14.24 9.49 -14.76
C THR A 122 -13.74 8.99 -13.41
N ILE A 123 -14.53 8.18 -12.74
CA ILE A 123 -14.18 7.54 -11.46
C ILE A 123 -13.94 6.06 -11.72
N VAL A 124 -12.86 5.49 -11.22
CA VAL A 124 -12.53 4.07 -11.47
C VAL A 124 -12.09 3.38 -10.19
N TYR A 125 -12.41 2.09 -10.08
CA TYR A 125 -11.94 1.25 -8.98
C TYR A 125 -10.55 0.67 -9.29
N GLY A 126 -9.59 0.88 -8.39
CA GLY A 126 -8.28 0.24 -8.40
C GLY A 126 -8.21 -0.93 -7.43
N ASP A 127 -7.87 -2.13 -7.91
CA ASP A 127 -7.94 -3.36 -7.10
C ASP A 127 -6.62 -3.69 -6.38
N TYR A 128 -6.34 -2.97 -5.29
CA TYR A 128 -5.14 -3.16 -4.46
C TYR A 128 -4.99 -4.60 -3.95
N TYR A 129 -6.11 -5.22 -3.58
CA TYR A 129 -6.12 -6.60 -3.10
C TYR A 129 -5.62 -7.59 -4.16
N ASN A 130 -6.10 -7.49 -5.39
CA ASN A 130 -5.62 -8.35 -6.48
C ASN A 130 -4.19 -8.00 -6.90
N ALA A 131 -3.76 -6.74 -6.82
CA ALA A 131 -2.36 -6.35 -7.00
C ALA A 131 -1.46 -7.06 -5.97
N TYR A 132 -1.85 -7.06 -4.69
CA TYR A 132 -1.11 -7.72 -3.62
C TYR A 132 -1.10 -9.25 -3.77
N LYS A 133 -2.25 -9.87 -4.07
CA LYS A 133 -2.28 -11.31 -4.36
C LYS A 133 -1.42 -11.69 -5.56
N TRP A 134 -1.36 -10.83 -6.58
CA TRP A 134 -0.51 -11.08 -7.75
C TRP A 134 0.97 -11.10 -7.38
N ILE A 135 1.45 -10.18 -6.52
CA ILE A 135 2.84 -10.23 -6.05
C ILE A 135 3.13 -11.48 -5.24
N LEU A 136 2.20 -11.93 -4.38
CA LEU A 136 2.34 -13.17 -3.62
C LEU A 136 2.43 -14.38 -4.56
N TRP A 137 1.58 -14.44 -5.58
CA TRP A 137 1.58 -15.51 -6.57
C TRP A 137 2.85 -15.52 -7.43
N LYS A 138 3.39 -14.35 -7.76
CA LYS A 138 4.61 -14.19 -8.59
C LYS A 138 5.89 -14.03 -7.77
N ALA A 139 5.85 -14.20 -6.46
CA ALA A 139 6.92 -13.79 -5.57
C ALA A 139 8.33 -14.23 -6.00
N ALA A 140 8.52 -15.52 -6.27
CA ALA A 140 9.80 -16.07 -6.73
C ALA A 140 10.29 -15.43 -8.04
N LEU A 141 9.37 -15.22 -9.00
CA LEU A 141 9.69 -14.62 -10.30
C LEU A 141 10.08 -13.14 -10.17
N LEU A 142 9.49 -12.44 -9.20
CA LEU A 142 9.80 -11.04 -8.88
C LEU A 142 11.05 -10.90 -7.98
N GLY A 143 11.69 -12.02 -7.63
CA GLY A 143 12.88 -12.06 -6.78
C GLY A 143 12.58 -11.78 -5.31
N PHE A 144 11.39 -12.13 -4.83
CA PHE A 144 11.09 -12.23 -3.40
C PHE A 144 11.37 -13.65 -2.91
N ASP A 145 11.81 -13.79 -1.66
CA ASP A 145 12.07 -15.08 -1.04
C ASP A 145 10.75 -15.80 -0.68
N PRO A 146 10.43 -16.96 -1.30
CA PRO A 146 9.18 -17.69 -1.02
C PRO A 146 9.06 -18.16 0.43
N LYS A 147 10.15 -18.26 1.18
CA LYS A 147 10.15 -18.70 2.58
C LYS A 147 9.79 -17.60 3.57
N SER A 148 9.72 -16.35 3.12
CA SER A 148 9.51 -15.18 3.98
C SER A 148 8.38 -14.25 3.50
N LEU A 149 7.47 -14.75 2.66
CA LEU A 149 6.35 -13.96 2.13
C LEU A 149 5.41 -13.40 3.21
N GLN A 150 5.36 -14.04 4.38
CA GLN A 150 4.56 -13.62 5.53
C GLN A 150 5.39 -12.99 6.64
N LYS A 151 6.67 -12.67 6.38
CA LYS A 151 7.58 -12.19 7.41
C LYS A 151 8.03 -10.76 7.15
N ALA A 152 7.89 -9.90 8.16
CA ALA A 152 8.38 -8.53 8.13
C ALA A 152 9.91 -8.49 7.96
N CYS A 153 10.43 -7.44 7.32
CA CYS A 153 11.87 -7.21 7.25
C CYS A 153 12.39 -6.43 8.46
N CYS A 154 11.72 -5.33 8.81
CA CYS A 154 12.00 -4.51 9.97
C CYS A 154 11.01 -4.88 11.08
N GLY A 155 11.46 -5.65 12.04
CA GLY A 155 10.57 -6.18 13.06
C GLY A 155 11.23 -7.26 13.88
N SER A 156 10.49 -7.72 14.88
CA SER A 156 10.94 -8.78 15.77
C SER A 156 9.75 -9.58 16.29
N GLY A 157 9.98 -10.88 16.49
CA GLY A 157 9.07 -11.76 17.22
C GLY A 157 8.16 -12.61 16.35
N GLY A 158 7.71 -13.74 16.94
CA GLY A 158 6.70 -14.62 16.35
C GLY A 158 7.04 -15.22 14.98
N ASP A 159 6.05 -15.85 14.38
CA ASP A 159 6.18 -16.51 13.07
C ASP A 159 6.24 -15.51 11.89
N TYR A 160 5.81 -14.27 12.13
CA TYR A 160 5.69 -13.20 11.13
C TYR A 160 6.82 -12.16 11.22
N ASP A 161 7.83 -12.38 12.08
CA ASP A 161 8.91 -11.43 12.42
C ASP A 161 8.33 -10.04 12.85
N PHE A 162 7.16 -10.03 13.50
CA PHE A 162 6.39 -8.83 13.86
C PHE A 162 5.82 -8.90 15.29
N SER A 163 5.78 -7.74 15.95
CA SER A 163 5.21 -7.56 17.29
C SER A 163 4.66 -6.14 17.45
N LEU A 164 3.42 -6.02 17.94
CA LEU A 164 2.80 -4.74 18.26
C LEU A 164 3.49 -4.00 19.43
N ALA A 165 4.20 -4.73 20.30
CA ALA A 165 4.91 -4.14 21.42
C ALA A 165 6.24 -3.47 21.00
N THR A 166 6.83 -3.91 19.90
CA THR A 166 8.16 -3.48 19.43
C THR A 166 8.12 -3.25 17.93
N MET A 167 7.54 -2.12 17.53
CA MET A 167 7.37 -1.73 16.12
C MET A 167 8.70 -1.30 15.49
N CYS A 168 8.80 -1.42 14.17
CA CYS A 168 9.91 -0.86 13.39
C CYS A 168 10.14 0.63 13.72
N GLY A 169 11.40 1.07 13.71
CA GLY A 169 11.80 2.43 14.12
C GLY A 169 11.92 2.63 15.64
N ALA A 170 11.49 1.66 16.45
CA ALA A 170 11.83 1.62 17.87
C ALA A 170 13.30 1.20 18.10
N PRO A 171 13.92 1.59 19.23
CA PRO A 171 15.29 1.20 19.55
C PRO A 171 15.50 -0.33 19.52
N ASN A 172 16.61 -0.76 18.91
CA ASN A 172 17.06 -2.16 18.81
C ASN A 172 16.15 -3.10 17.99
N VAL A 173 15.17 -2.59 17.25
CA VAL A 173 14.40 -3.41 16.29
C VAL A 173 15.24 -3.62 15.03
N PRO A 174 15.53 -4.88 14.64
CA PRO A 174 16.45 -5.15 13.53
C PRO A 174 15.76 -4.98 12.17
N VAL A 175 16.58 -4.71 11.16
CA VAL A 175 16.22 -4.83 9.73
C VAL A 175 16.83 -6.12 9.19
N CYS A 176 16.06 -6.86 8.41
CA CYS A 176 16.50 -8.09 7.78
C CYS A 176 17.70 -7.82 6.82
N PRO A 177 18.61 -8.79 6.63
CA PRO A 177 19.83 -8.57 5.83
C PRO A 177 19.58 -8.23 4.36
N LYS A 178 18.42 -8.61 3.82
CA LYS A 178 18.06 -8.44 2.41
C LYS A 178 16.65 -7.88 2.24
N PRO A 179 16.44 -6.57 2.46
CA PRO A 179 15.11 -5.95 2.31
C PRO A 179 14.50 -6.14 0.92
N GLY A 180 15.32 -6.17 -0.13
CA GLY A 180 14.88 -6.39 -1.51
C GLY A 180 14.34 -7.81 -1.81
N GLU A 181 14.45 -8.75 -0.89
CA GLU A 181 13.85 -10.09 -1.00
C GLU A 181 12.54 -10.22 -0.17
N ARG A 182 12.13 -9.18 0.58
CA ARG A 182 10.91 -9.18 1.41
C ARG A 182 9.77 -8.40 0.78
N ILE A 183 8.54 -8.92 0.93
CA ILE A 183 7.31 -8.21 0.56
C ILE A 183 6.90 -7.24 1.65
N SER A 184 6.80 -7.70 2.90
CA SER A 184 6.45 -6.86 4.04
C SER A 184 7.67 -6.13 4.57
N TRP A 185 7.53 -4.83 4.79
CA TRP A 185 8.53 -4.01 5.44
C TRP A 185 8.46 -4.19 6.95
N ASP A 186 7.36 -3.82 7.60
CA ASP A 186 7.27 -3.74 9.07
C ASP A 186 6.16 -4.59 9.70
N GLY A 187 5.60 -5.53 8.93
CA GLY A 187 4.47 -6.37 9.34
C GLY A 187 3.10 -5.77 9.02
N VAL A 188 3.04 -4.49 8.69
CA VAL A 188 1.82 -3.79 8.26
C VAL A 188 1.97 -3.27 6.84
N HIS A 189 3.06 -2.57 6.57
CA HIS A 189 3.35 -1.93 5.29
C HIS A 189 4.26 -2.79 4.41
N SER A 190 4.26 -2.49 3.11
CA SER A 190 5.07 -3.21 2.12
C SER A 190 6.40 -2.52 1.88
N THR A 191 7.38 -3.28 1.38
CA THR A 191 8.65 -2.71 0.91
C THR A 191 8.44 -1.89 -0.37
N GLU A 192 9.36 -0.96 -0.64
CA GLU A 192 9.37 -0.17 -1.88
C GLU A 192 9.30 -1.06 -3.12
N LYS A 193 10.00 -2.21 -3.12
CA LYS A 193 9.99 -3.17 -4.23
C LYS A 193 8.60 -3.79 -4.42
N ALA A 194 7.92 -4.14 -3.34
CA ALA A 194 6.55 -4.64 -3.42
C ALA A 194 5.59 -3.55 -3.94
N TYR A 195 5.72 -2.31 -3.45
CA TYR A 195 4.95 -1.18 -3.95
C TYR A 195 5.22 -0.86 -5.42
N PHE A 196 6.45 -0.99 -5.90
CA PHE A 196 6.78 -0.85 -7.32
C PHE A 196 5.98 -1.83 -8.19
N PHE A 197 5.94 -3.11 -7.80
CA PHE A 197 5.20 -4.12 -8.55
C PHE A 197 3.69 -3.94 -8.44
N MET A 198 3.18 -3.56 -7.26
CA MET A 198 1.76 -3.25 -7.07
C MET A 198 1.35 -2.04 -7.93
N ALA A 199 2.13 -0.97 -7.94
CA ALA A 199 1.90 0.20 -8.78
C ALA A 199 1.87 -0.18 -10.26
N GLY A 200 2.83 -0.97 -10.75
CA GLY A 200 2.84 -1.44 -12.13
C GLY A 200 1.61 -2.29 -12.51
N TRP A 201 1.09 -3.08 -11.57
CA TRP A 201 -0.16 -3.82 -11.75
C TRP A 201 -1.37 -2.88 -11.79
N LEU A 202 -1.47 -1.97 -10.82
CA LEU A 202 -2.56 -1.00 -10.68
C LEU A 202 -2.62 -0.05 -11.87
N ILE A 203 -1.49 0.46 -12.34
CA ILE A 203 -1.43 1.31 -13.53
C ILE A 203 -2.07 0.59 -14.72
N ARG A 204 -1.76 -0.69 -14.94
CA ARG A 204 -2.36 -1.46 -16.05
C ARG A 204 -3.86 -1.68 -15.86
N ASP A 205 -4.31 -1.96 -14.64
CA ASP A 205 -5.72 -2.17 -14.32
C ASP A 205 -6.54 -0.87 -14.43
N ILE A 206 -6.04 0.22 -13.86
CA ILE A 206 -6.70 1.53 -13.79
C ILE A 206 -6.67 2.22 -15.16
N PHE A 207 -5.53 2.25 -15.86
CA PHE A 207 -5.40 3.00 -17.12
C PHE A 207 -6.27 2.42 -18.23
N GLN A 208 -6.56 1.11 -18.20
CA GLN A 208 -7.53 0.50 -19.12
C GLN A 208 -8.96 1.01 -18.87
N LYS A 209 -9.30 1.32 -17.61
CA LYS A 209 -10.64 1.77 -17.20
C LYS A 209 -10.85 3.28 -17.36
N LEU A 210 -9.78 4.05 -17.32
CA LEU A 210 -9.81 5.50 -17.48
C LEU A 210 -10.22 5.95 -18.91
N GLN A 211 -10.42 5.00 -19.84
CA GLN A 211 -10.85 5.26 -21.21
C GLN A 211 -10.01 6.34 -21.90
N CYS A 212 -8.71 6.38 -21.57
CA CYS A 212 -7.77 7.35 -22.14
C CYS A 212 -7.77 7.21 -23.66
N ILE A 213 -8.18 8.29 -24.34
CA ILE A 213 -8.29 8.35 -25.81
C ILE A 213 -6.88 8.32 -26.41
N VAL A 214 -6.76 7.57 -27.50
CA VAL A 214 -5.56 7.36 -28.33
C VAL A 214 -5.17 8.61 -29.09
#